data_AF-A0A1M2J286-F1
#
_entry.id   AF-A0A1M2J286-F1
#
_cell.length_a   1.000
_cell.length_b   1.000
_cell.length_c   1.000
_cell.angle_alpha   90.00
_cell.angle_beta   90.00
_cell.angle_gamma   90.00
#
_symmetry.space_group_name_H-M   'P 1'
#
loop_
_entity.id
_entity.type
_entity.pdbx_description
1 polymer ?
#
loop_
_entity_poly.entity_id
_entity_poly.type
_entity_poly.pdbx_seq_one_letter_code
_entity_poly.pdbx_strand_id
1 'polypeptide(L)'
;MSPCKLLPFCVALALTGCSLAPDYQRPAMPVPQQFSLSQNGLVNAADNYQNAGWRTFFVDNRVKTLISEALVNNRDLRMAALKVQEARAQYRLTDADRYPQLNGEGSGSWSGNLKGDSATTREFSTGLNASFDLDFFGRLKNMSEAERQNYLATEEAQRAVHILLVSNVAQSYFNQQLAYAQLQIAEETLRNYQQSYAFVEKQLLTGSSNVLALEQARGVIESTRSDIAKRQGELAQANNALQLLLGSYGKLPQAQTVNSDSLQSVKLPAGLSSQILLQRPDIMEAEHALMAANANIGAARAAFFPSISLTSEISTASSDLSSLFNASSGMWNFIPKIEIPIFNAGRNQANLDIAEIRQQQSVVNYEQKIQNAFKEVADALALRQSLNDQISAQQRYLASLQITLQRARALYQHGAVSYLEVLDAERSLFATRQTLLDLNYARQVNEISLYAALGGGWQQ
;
A
#
# COMPACT_ATOMS: atom_id res chain seq x y z
N MET A 1 -39.78 26.14 45.72
CA MET A 1 -38.66 25.19 45.57
C MET A 1 -39.19 23.97 44.84
N SER A 2 -38.88 23.83 43.56
CA SER A 2 -39.36 22.71 42.74
C SER A 2 -38.16 21.90 42.25
N PRO A 3 -37.88 20.73 42.83
CA PRO A 3 -36.79 19.87 42.40
C PRO A 3 -37.32 18.96 41.29
N CYS A 4 -37.39 19.46 40.05
CA CYS A 4 -37.86 18.61 38.95
C CYS A 4 -37.28 19.03 37.60
N LYS A 5 -35.95 19.03 37.48
CA LYS A 5 -35.26 19.14 36.16
C LYS A 5 -33.97 18.31 36.01
N LEU A 6 -33.59 17.49 37.00
CA LEU A 6 -32.37 16.66 36.93
C LEU A 6 -32.62 15.18 36.57
N LEU A 7 -33.86 14.70 36.70
CA LEU A 7 -34.22 13.31 36.36
C LEU A 7 -34.11 12.96 34.85
N PRO A 8 -34.47 13.83 33.89
CA PRO A 8 -34.39 13.45 32.47
C PRO A 8 -32.95 13.37 31.94
N PHE A 9 -31.98 14.03 32.61
CA PHE A 9 -30.58 14.02 32.19
C PHE A 9 -29.84 12.76 32.66
N CYS A 10 -30.16 12.21 33.85
CA CYS A 10 -29.58 10.96 34.34
C CYS A 10 -30.11 9.71 33.61
N VAL A 11 -31.37 9.71 33.15
CA VAL A 11 -31.91 8.60 32.34
C VAL A 11 -31.31 8.57 30.93
N ALA A 12 -30.98 9.74 30.36
CA ALA A 12 -30.28 9.83 29.07
C ALA A 12 -28.83 9.28 29.12
N LEU A 13 -28.16 9.35 30.28
CA LEU A 13 -26.82 8.80 30.49
C LEU A 13 -26.80 7.29 30.77
N ALA A 14 -27.92 6.70 31.19
CA ALA A 14 -28.03 5.26 31.45
C ALA A 14 -28.35 4.42 30.21
N LEU A 15 -28.65 5.05 29.07
CA LEU A 15 -28.99 4.40 27.79
C LEU A 15 -27.77 4.11 26.91
N THR A 16 -26.55 4.15 27.44
CA THR A 16 -25.40 3.59 26.71
C THR A 16 -25.53 2.07 26.72
N GLY A 17 -26.10 1.50 25.65
CA GLY A 17 -26.20 0.05 25.47
C GLY A 17 -24.87 -0.65 25.78
N CYS A 18 -24.96 -1.74 26.53
CA CYS A 18 -23.82 -2.60 26.86
C CYS A 18 -23.31 -3.25 25.57
N SER A 19 -21.99 -3.38 25.40
CA SER A 19 -21.43 -4.13 24.27
C SER A 19 -21.20 -5.59 24.65
N LEU A 20 -21.51 -6.50 23.73
CA LEU A 20 -21.23 -7.93 23.84
C LEU A 20 -19.99 -8.35 23.02
N ALA A 21 -19.26 -7.39 22.46
CA ALA A 21 -18.02 -7.65 21.73
C ALA A 21 -16.92 -8.17 22.68
N PRO A 22 -16.07 -9.12 22.25
CA PRO A 22 -14.90 -9.52 23.03
C PRO A 22 -13.88 -8.38 23.11
N ASP A 23 -13.19 -8.30 24.25
CA ASP A 23 -12.07 -7.37 24.40
C ASP A 23 -10.94 -7.70 23.42
N TYR A 24 -10.31 -6.67 22.89
CA TYR A 24 -9.16 -6.85 22.00
C TYR A 24 -7.97 -7.41 22.77
N GLN A 25 -7.44 -8.52 22.26
CA GLN A 25 -6.17 -9.09 22.69
C GLN A 25 -5.27 -9.19 21.46
N ARG A 26 -4.08 -8.60 21.54
CA ARG A 26 -3.12 -8.72 20.46
C ARG A 26 -2.67 -10.18 20.33
N PRO A 27 -2.72 -10.78 19.13
CA PRO A 27 -2.17 -12.11 18.90
C PRO A 27 -0.69 -12.19 19.29
N ALA A 28 -0.23 -13.38 19.67
CA ALA A 28 1.18 -13.60 19.97
C ALA A 28 2.05 -13.31 18.73
N MET A 29 3.28 -12.83 18.94
CA MET A 29 4.18 -12.49 17.82
C MET A 29 4.54 -13.78 17.05
N PRO A 30 4.19 -13.89 15.75
CA PRO A 30 4.34 -15.13 14.97
C PRO A 30 5.73 -15.28 14.34
N VAL A 31 6.71 -14.50 14.79
CA VAL A 31 8.06 -14.41 14.24
C VAL A 31 9.09 -14.29 15.37
N PRO A 32 10.38 -14.60 15.11
CA PRO A 32 11.45 -14.39 16.08
C PRO A 32 11.54 -12.93 16.55
N GLN A 33 11.99 -12.73 17.80
CA GLN A 33 12.12 -11.40 18.40
C GLN A 33 13.17 -10.51 17.72
N GLN A 34 14.08 -11.07 16.92
CA GLN A 34 15.16 -10.37 16.24
C GLN A 34 15.31 -10.88 14.79
N PHE A 35 15.77 -10.01 13.88
CA PHE A 35 15.92 -10.33 12.45
C PHE A 35 17.16 -11.16 12.11
N SER A 36 18.09 -11.34 13.05
CA SER A 36 19.31 -12.14 12.84
C SER A 36 19.57 -13.07 14.02
N LEU A 37 19.92 -14.31 13.70
CA LEU A 37 20.45 -15.32 14.62
C LEU A 37 21.94 -15.59 14.34
N SER A 38 22.62 -14.73 13.55
CA SER A 38 23.95 -15.03 13.01
C SER A 38 25.14 -14.55 13.84
N GLN A 39 24.94 -14.07 15.07
CA GLN A 39 26.00 -13.99 16.05
C GLN A 39 25.50 -14.56 17.37
N ASN A 40 26.14 -15.64 17.82
CA ASN A 40 25.97 -16.27 19.13
C ASN A 40 26.36 -15.29 20.25
N GLY A 41 25.57 -14.24 20.44
CA GLY A 41 25.76 -13.23 21.46
C GLY A 41 24.39 -12.81 22.00
N LEU A 42 24.27 -12.77 23.33
CA LEU A 42 23.12 -12.19 24.01
C LEU A 42 23.13 -10.67 23.76
N VAL A 43 22.60 -10.23 22.63
CA VAL A 43 22.41 -8.81 22.33
C VAL A 43 21.01 -8.43 22.79
N ASN A 44 20.91 -7.49 23.73
CA ASN A 44 19.63 -6.95 24.18
C ASN A 44 18.88 -6.31 23.01
N ALA A 45 17.57 -6.56 22.94
CA ALA A 45 16.71 -5.93 21.95
C ALA A 45 16.75 -4.40 22.13
N ALA A 46 17.01 -3.67 21.04
CA ALA A 46 16.95 -2.22 21.02
C ALA A 46 15.60 -1.78 20.47
N ASP A 47 14.76 -1.18 21.33
CA ASP A 47 13.37 -0.82 21.01
C ASP A 47 13.19 0.60 20.45
N ASN A 48 14.27 1.41 20.36
CA ASN A 48 14.20 2.84 20.05
C ASN A 48 14.63 3.21 18.62
N TYR A 49 14.68 2.26 17.68
CA TYR A 49 14.96 2.59 16.29
C TYR A 49 13.70 3.12 15.60
N GLN A 50 13.79 4.31 15.01
CA GLN A 50 12.76 4.86 14.14
C GLN A 50 13.41 5.35 12.85
N ASN A 51 12.76 5.11 11.72
CA ASN A 51 13.19 5.65 10.45
C ASN A 51 13.16 7.19 10.48
N ALA A 52 14.14 7.82 9.85
CA ALA A 52 14.06 9.22 9.51
C ALA A 52 13.00 9.45 8.43
N GLY A 53 12.46 10.67 8.32
CA GLY A 53 11.55 11.04 7.23
C GLY A 53 12.22 10.88 5.86
N TRP A 54 11.42 10.63 4.82
CA TRP A 54 11.97 10.33 3.48
C TRP A 54 12.83 11.47 2.90
N ARG A 55 12.56 12.73 3.31
CA ARG A 55 13.35 13.89 2.92
C ARG A 55 14.80 13.85 3.42
N THR A 56 15.03 13.18 4.55
CA THR A 56 16.35 12.96 5.13
C THR A 56 16.99 11.72 4.54
N PHE A 57 16.23 10.64 4.34
CA PHE A 57 16.73 9.41 3.73
C PHE A 57 17.25 9.62 2.29
N PHE A 58 16.49 10.35 1.47
CA PHE A 58 16.89 10.68 0.11
C PHE A 58 17.76 11.95 0.09
N VAL A 59 19.06 11.78 -0.17
CA VAL A 59 20.00 12.90 -0.24
C VAL A 59 19.81 13.66 -1.56
N ASP A 60 19.68 12.94 -2.68
CA ASP A 60 19.49 13.51 -4.01
C ASP A 60 18.23 14.40 -4.08
N ASN A 61 18.39 15.65 -4.51
CA ASN A 61 17.27 16.59 -4.58
C ASN A 61 16.30 16.29 -5.73
N ARG A 62 16.76 15.66 -6.81
CA ARG A 62 15.92 15.33 -7.97
C ARG A 62 14.90 14.26 -7.61
N VAL A 63 15.32 13.19 -6.95
CA VAL A 63 14.39 12.15 -6.49
C VAL A 63 13.38 12.74 -5.50
N LYS A 64 13.79 13.68 -4.63
CA LYS A 64 12.86 14.36 -3.72
C LYS A 64 11.81 15.21 -4.43
N THR A 65 12.19 15.92 -5.48
CA THR A 65 11.26 16.68 -6.32
C THR A 65 10.25 15.75 -7.00
N LEU A 66 10.72 14.64 -7.57
CA LEU A 66 9.86 13.65 -8.23
C LEU A 66 8.88 13.00 -7.24
N ILE A 67 9.35 12.64 -6.05
CA ILE A 67 8.48 12.13 -4.97
C ILE A 67 7.41 13.16 -4.62
N SER A 68 7.81 14.43 -4.44
CA SER A 68 6.86 15.50 -4.09
C SER A 68 5.80 15.70 -5.17
N GLU A 69 6.18 15.62 -6.45
CA GLU A 69 5.26 15.71 -7.58
C GLU A 69 4.30 14.51 -7.64
N ALA A 70 4.82 13.29 -7.44
CA ALA A 70 4.02 12.08 -7.40
C ALA A 70 2.99 12.10 -6.26
N LEU A 71 3.37 12.56 -5.07
CA LEU A 71 2.46 12.65 -3.92
C LEU A 71 1.26 13.57 -4.17
N VAL A 72 1.36 14.49 -5.14
CA VAL A 72 0.26 15.37 -5.55
C VAL A 72 -0.58 14.77 -6.68
N ASN A 73 0.07 14.19 -7.69
CA ASN A 73 -0.55 13.89 -8.98
C ASN A 73 -0.82 12.39 -9.24
N ASN A 74 -0.22 11.48 -8.47
CA ASN A 74 -0.37 10.05 -8.67
C ASN A 74 -1.83 9.59 -8.44
N ARG A 75 -2.34 8.77 -9.36
CA ARG A 75 -3.75 8.36 -9.37
C ARG A 75 -4.08 7.27 -8.37
N ASP A 76 -3.13 6.39 -8.06
CA ASP A 76 -3.32 5.32 -7.07
C ASP A 76 -3.40 5.91 -5.65
N LEU A 77 -2.52 6.87 -5.32
CA LEU A 77 -2.60 7.59 -4.04
C LEU A 77 -3.89 8.42 -3.95
N ARG A 78 -4.32 9.07 -5.03
CA ARG A 78 -5.59 9.79 -5.07
C ARG A 78 -6.78 8.86 -4.86
N MET A 79 -6.77 7.67 -5.47
CA MET A 79 -7.79 6.64 -5.28
C MET A 79 -7.83 6.15 -3.84
N ALA A 80 -6.67 5.86 -3.23
CA ALA A 80 -6.59 5.48 -1.82
C ALA A 80 -7.18 6.56 -0.89
N ALA A 81 -6.89 7.84 -1.15
CA ALA A 81 -7.47 8.95 -0.40
C ALA A 81 -9.00 9.06 -0.56
N LEU A 82 -9.54 8.72 -1.74
CA LEU A 82 -11.00 8.68 -1.97
C LEU A 82 -11.66 7.50 -1.24
N LYS A 83 -11.01 6.33 -1.20
CA LYS A 83 -11.50 5.18 -0.40
C LYS A 83 -11.60 5.49 1.09
N VAL A 84 -10.67 6.29 1.63
CA VAL A 84 -10.77 6.78 3.02
C VAL A 84 -12.03 7.63 3.22
N GLN A 85 -12.37 8.50 2.27
CA GLN A 85 -13.58 9.33 2.34
C GLN A 85 -14.84 8.49 2.21
N GLU A 86 -14.85 7.49 1.33
CA GLU A 86 -15.91 6.51 1.17
C GLU A 86 -16.13 5.73 2.47
N ALA A 87 -15.08 5.16 3.07
CA ALA A 87 -15.17 4.43 4.33
C ALA A 87 -15.65 5.33 5.49
N ARG A 88 -15.22 6.60 5.52
CA ARG A 88 -15.73 7.59 6.49
C ARG A 88 -17.22 7.87 6.29
N ALA A 89 -17.68 7.96 5.04
CA ALA A 89 -19.10 8.16 4.74
C ALA A 89 -19.91 6.91 5.10
N GLN A 90 -19.39 5.71 4.85
CA GLN A 90 -20.01 4.44 5.24
C GLN A 90 -20.14 4.34 6.77
N TYR A 91 -19.10 4.69 7.52
CA TYR A 91 -19.19 4.79 8.98
C TYR A 91 -20.28 5.76 9.42
N ARG A 92 -20.37 6.96 8.83
CA ARG A 92 -21.43 7.93 9.16
C ARG A 92 -22.83 7.42 8.83
N LEU A 93 -22.98 6.69 7.73
CA LEU A 93 -24.24 6.05 7.34
C LEU A 93 -24.68 5.04 8.40
N THR A 94 -23.79 4.12 8.78
CA THR A 94 -24.09 3.09 9.79
C THR A 94 -24.24 3.66 11.20
N ASP A 95 -23.53 4.74 11.55
CA ASP A 95 -23.72 5.44 12.82
C ASP A 95 -25.07 6.17 12.88
N ALA A 96 -25.58 6.67 11.75
CA ALA A 96 -26.88 7.33 11.68
C ALA A 96 -28.04 6.38 12.03
N ASP A 97 -27.92 5.08 11.76
CA ASP A 97 -28.92 4.06 12.15
C ASP A 97 -29.12 3.98 13.67
N ARG A 98 -28.19 4.51 14.47
CA ARG A 98 -28.30 4.57 15.95
C ARG A 98 -29.16 5.73 16.45
N TYR A 99 -29.62 6.61 15.57
CA TYR A 99 -30.39 7.80 15.94
C TYR A 99 -31.85 7.70 15.47
N PRO A 100 -32.76 8.45 16.11
CA PRO A 100 -34.15 8.49 15.68
C PRO A 100 -34.30 8.97 14.24
N GLN A 101 -35.20 8.33 13.49
CA GLN A 101 -35.61 8.78 12.16
C GLN A 101 -36.96 9.47 12.25
N LEU A 102 -37.16 10.50 11.44
CA LEU A 102 -38.43 11.22 11.31
C LEU A 102 -38.78 11.29 9.83
N ASN A 103 -39.87 10.63 9.45
CA ASN A 103 -40.33 10.58 8.06
C ASN A 103 -41.76 11.09 7.95
N GLY A 104 -42.10 11.62 6.78
CA GLY A 104 -43.46 12.01 6.43
C GLY A 104 -44.04 11.01 5.44
N GLU A 105 -45.27 10.60 5.66
CA GLU A 105 -46.03 9.73 4.78
C GLU A 105 -47.33 10.43 4.36
N GLY A 106 -47.76 10.19 3.12
CA GLY A 106 -49.04 10.65 2.61
C GLY A 106 -49.62 9.58 1.69
N SER A 107 -50.87 9.20 1.92
CA SER A 107 -51.54 8.15 1.17
C SER A 107 -52.94 8.57 0.74
N GLY A 108 -53.37 8.05 -0.40
CA GLY A 108 -54.73 8.17 -0.91
C GLY A 108 -55.19 6.80 -1.38
N SER A 109 -56.28 6.31 -0.80
CA SER A 109 -56.84 5.00 -1.10
C SER A 109 -58.26 5.15 -1.64
N TRP A 110 -58.53 4.52 -2.77
CA TRP A 110 -59.85 4.39 -3.35
C TRP A 110 -60.17 2.90 -3.48
N SER A 111 -61.31 2.49 -2.94
CA SER A 111 -61.78 1.12 -3.01
C SER A 111 -63.27 1.10 -3.31
N GLY A 112 -63.74 0.05 -3.98
CA GLY A 112 -65.14 -0.11 -4.35
C GLY A 112 -65.44 -1.56 -4.72
N ASN A 113 -66.70 -1.96 -4.62
CA ASN A 113 -67.08 -3.33 -4.93
C ASN A 113 -67.25 -3.51 -6.44
N LEU A 114 -66.73 -4.63 -6.96
CA LEU A 114 -66.89 -5.01 -8.37
C LEU A 114 -68.27 -5.61 -8.68
N LYS A 115 -69.05 -5.95 -7.64
CA LYS A 115 -70.41 -6.50 -7.72
C LYS A 115 -71.19 -6.11 -6.45
N GLY A 116 -72.44 -5.71 -6.60
CA GLY A 116 -73.25 -5.16 -5.51
C GLY A 116 -73.23 -3.63 -5.53
N ASP A 117 -73.31 -2.99 -4.36
CA ASP A 117 -73.24 -1.53 -4.23
C ASP A 117 -71.91 -0.99 -4.77
N SER A 118 -71.99 -0.14 -5.80
CA SER A 118 -70.86 0.45 -6.53
C SER A 118 -70.36 1.76 -5.92
N ALA A 119 -70.76 2.09 -4.70
CA ALA A 119 -70.22 3.22 -3.96
C ALA A 119 -68.69 3.09 -3.78
N THR A 120 -67.97 4.13 -4.19
CA THR A 120 -66.51 4.21 -4.01
C THR A 120 -66.21 4.77 -2.62
N THR A 121 -65.49 4.01 -1.81
CA THR A 121 -64.89 4.48 -0.57
C THR A 121 -63.57 5.17 -0.90
N ARG A 122 -63.35 6.33 -0.29
CA ARG A 122 -62.13 7.10 -0.43
C ARG A 122 -61.62 7.47 0.94
N GLU A 123 -60.32 7.30 1.14
CA GLU A 123 -59.63 7.65 2.37
C GLU A 123 -58.31 8.32 2.01
N PHE A 124 -58.03 9.46 2.63
CA PHE A 124 -56.74 10.12 2.58
C PHE A 124 -56.13 10.07 3.96
N SER A 125 -54.84 9.71 4.04
CA SER A 125 -54.11 9.78 5.30
C SER A 125 -52.79 10.53 5.14
N THR A 126 -52.39 11.21 6.21
CA THR A 126 -51.04 11.76 6.33
C THR A 126 -50.45 11.33 7.65
N GLY A 127 -49.14 11.12 7.70
CA GLY A 127 -48.43 10.66 8.87
C GLY A 127 -47.10 11.35 9.00
N LEU A 128 -46.73 11.70 10.22
CA LEU A 128 -45.38 12.07 10.61
C LEU A 128 -44.92 11.01 11.62
N ASN A 129 -44.04 10.11 11.18
CA ASN A 129 -43.61 8.96 11.95
C ASN A 129 -42.17 9.11 12.44
N ALA A 130 -41.98 8.97 13.75
CA ALA A 130 -40.69 8.87 14.41
C ALA A 130 -40.41 7.41 14.79
N SER A 131 -39.23 6.89 14.45
CA SER A 131 -38.77 5.55 14.83
C SER A 131 -37.41 5.60 15.50
N PHE A 132 -37.21 4.81 16.56
CA PHE A 132 -35.96 4.74 17.29
C PHE A 132 -35.71 3.35 17.88
N ASP A 133 -34.53 2.79 17.60
CA ASP A 133 -34.06 1.55 18.23
C ASP A 133 -33.22 1.89 19.47
N LEU A 134 -33.58 1.34 20.64
CA LEU A 134 -32.89 1.67 21.90
C LEU A 134 -31.50 1.02 22.03
N ASP A 135 -31.25 -0.04 21.27
CA ASP A 135 -29.96 -0.74 21.18
C ASP A 135 -29.31 -1.14 22.53
N PHE A 136 -30.10 -1.63 23.50
CA PHE A 136 -29.62 -2.00 24.84
C PHE A 136 -28.43 -2.98 24.85
N PHE A 137 -28.40 -3.94 23.92
CA PHE A 137 -27.35 -4.96 23.80
C PHE A 137 -26.28 -4.59 22.75
N GLY A 138 -26.31 -3.34 22.25
CA GLY A 138 -25.24 -2.78 21.43
C GLY A 138 -25.07 -3.41 20.06
N ARG A 139 -26.15 -3.89 19.42
CA ARG A 139 -26.10 -4.42 18.06
C ARG A 139 -25.70 -3.33 17.06
N LEU A 140 -26.43 -2.21 17.05
CA LEU A 140 -26.17 -1.08 16.15
C LEU A 140 -24.85 -0.37 16.53
N LYS A 141 -24.58 -0.25 17.83
CA LYS A 141 -23.31 0.27 18.35
C LYS A 141 -22.10 -0.52 17.83
N ASN A 142 -22.17 -1.86 17.85
CA ASN A 142 -21.08 -2.71 17.38
C ASN A 142 -20.96 -2.74 15.85
N MET A 143 -22.07 -2.64 15.11
CA MET A 143 -22.02 -2.45 13.65
C MET A 143 -21.34 -1.11 13.28
N SER A 144 -21.67 -0.03 13.98
CA SER A 144 -21.01 1.27 13.84
C SER A 144 -19.52 1.21 14.19
N GLU A 145 -19.15 0.51 15.27
CA GLU A 145 -17.74 0.30 15.64
C GLU A 145 -16.98 -0.52 14.58
N ALA A 146 -17.60 -1.55 13.99
CA ALA A 146 -17.00 -2.32 12.91
C ALA A 146 -16.68 -1.42 11.70
N GLU A 147 -17.60 -0.55 11.28
CA GLU A 147 -17.34 0.39 10.18
C GLU A 147 -16.34 1.48 10.56
N ARG A 148 -16.28 1.90 11.84
CA ARG A 148 -15.24 2.81 12.33
C ARG A 148 -13.85 2.16 12.20
N GLN A 149 -13.72 0.89 12.56
CA GLN A 149 -12.47 0.14 12.44
C GLN A 149 -12.11 -0.13 10.98
N ASN A 150 -13.08 -0.39 10.10
CA ASN A 150 -12.85 -0.47 8.64
C ASN A 150 -12.32 0.86 8.08
N TYR A 151 -12.87 1.99 8.55
CA TYR A 151 -12.37 3.32 8.20
C TYR A 151 -10.92 3.52 8.65
N LEU A 152 -10.57 3.16 9.90
CA LEU A 152 -9.19 3.25 10.40
C LEU A 152 -8.23 2.33 9.62
N ALA A 153 -8.64 1.08 9.34
CA ALA A 153 -7.88 0.17 8.49
C ALA A 153 -7.63 0.78 7.10
N THR A 154 -8.64 1.45 6.53
CA THR A 154 -8.52 2.14 5.22
C THR A 154 -7.57 3.34 5.28
N GLU A 155 -7.48 4.05 6.40
CA GLU A 155 -6.46 5.10 6.60
C GLU A 155 -5.05 4.52 6.63
N GLU A 156 -4.84 3.39 7.31
CA GLU A 156 -3.54 2.71 7.32
C GLU A 156 -3.18 2.15 5.94
N ALA A 157 -4.15 1.60 5.19
CA ALA A 157 -3.96 1.19 3.80
C ALA A 157 -3.52 2.37 2.91
N GLN A 158 -4.08 3.57 3.12
CA GLN A 158 -3.65 4.78 2.41
C GLN A 158 -2.22 5.18 2.76
N ARG A 159 -1.78 5.00 4.01
CA ARG A 159 -0.38 5.22 4.42
C ARG A 159 0.56 4.19 3.82
N ALA A 160 0.14 2.93 3.70
CA ALA A 160 0.90 1.90 2.98
C ALA A 160 1.10 2.28 1.52
N VAL A 161 0.04 2.71 0.81
CA VAL A 161 0.12 3.21 -0.58
C VAL A 161 1.06 4.40 -0.68
N HIS A 162 1.04 5.32 0.30
CA HIS A 162 1.96 6.47 0.33
C HIS A 162 3.43 6.02 0.39
N ILE A 163 3.81 5.13 1.31
CA ILE A 163 5.18 4.65 1.45
C ILE A 163 5.63 3.86 0.22
N LEU A 164 4.74 3.00 -0.32
CA LEU A 164 5.02 2.24 -1.54
C LEU A 164 5.20 3.16 -2.74
N LEU A 165 4.42 4.23 -2.88
CA LEU A 165 4.61 5.21 -3.95
C LEU A 165 5.96 5.91 -3.83
N VAL A 166 6.36 6.34 -2.63
CA VAL A 166 7.69 6.92 -2.38
C VAL A 166 8.80 5.96 -2.81
N SER A 167 8.69 4.69 -2.42
CA SER A 167 9.64 3.62 -2.80
C SER A 167 9.69 3.41 -4.31
N ASN A 168 8.53 3.28 -4.96
CA ASN A 168 8.41 3.01 -6.39
C ASN A 168 8.95 4.16 -7.26
N VAL A 169 8.66 5.41 -6.88
CA VAL A 169 9.20 6.59 -7.58
C VAL A 169 10.72 6.64 -7.47
N ALA A 170 11.26 6.37 -6.28
CA ALA A 170 12.70 6.33 -6.09
C ALA A 170 13.37 5.22 -6.90
N GLN A 171 12.84 3.99 -6.87
CA GLN A 171 13.35 2.88 -7.67
C GLN A 171 13.28 3.17 -9.18
N SER A 172 12.17 3.73 -9.65
CA SER A 172 12.00 4.12 -11.06
C SER A 172 13.00 5.20 -11.48
N TYR A 173 13.26 6.20 -10.62
CA TYR A 173 14.30 7.19 -10.84
C TYR A 173 15.70 6.56 -10.95
N PHE A 174 16.08 5.69 -10.01
CA PHE A 174 17.39 5.03 -10.08
C PHE A 174 17.52 4.08 -11.28
N ASN A 175 16.41 3.47 -11.74
CA ASN A 175 16.38 2.69 -12.97
C ASN A 175 16.61 3.57 -14.21
N GLN A 176 16.03 4.78 -14.23
CA GLN A 176 16.32 5.77 -15.28
C GLN A 176 17.80 6.16 -15.29
N GLN A 177 18.39 6.40 -14.12
CA GLN A 177 19.82 6.74 -14.01
C GLN A 177 20.73 5.56 -14.39
N LEU A 178 20.33 4.32 -14.09
CA LEU A 178 21.00 3.12 -14.59
C LEU A 178 21.00 3.08 -16.12
N ALA A 179 19.85 3.28 -16.76
CA ALA A 179 19.74 3.28 -18.23
C ALA A 179 20.63 4.36 -18.87
N TYR A 180 20.69 5.57 -18.28
CA TYR A 180 21.63 6.61 -18.70
C TYR A 180 23.09 6.17 -18.59
N ALA A 181 23.49 5.60 -17.45
CA ALA A 181 24.86 5.16 -17.21
C ALA A 181 25.26 4.01 -18.16
N GLN A 182 24.37 3.04 -18.38
CA GLN A 182 24.57 1.93 -19.31
C GLN A 182 24.72 2.44 -20.76
N LEU A 183 23.89 3.38 -21.19
CA LEU A 183 24.00 4.02 -22.51
C LEU A 183 25.34 4.75 -22.66
N GLN A 184 25.74 5.53 -21.66
CA GLN A 184 27.00 6.27 -21.68
C GLN A 184 28.21 5.33 -21.84
N ILE A 185 28.29 4.25 -21.06
CA ILE A 185 29.43 3.33 -21.16
C ILE A 185 29.42 2.54 -22.49
N ALA A 186 28.25 2.29 -23.07
CA ALA A 186 28.14 1.63 -24.38
C ALA A 186 28.63 2.56 -25.50
N GLU A 187 28.29 3.85 -25.46
CA GLU A 187 28.80 4.86 -26.40
C GLU A 187 30.32 5.07 -26.28
N GLU A 188 30.85 5.13 -25.05
CA GLU A 188 32.30 5.16 -24.81
C GLU A 188 32.99 3.91 -25.38
N THR A 189 32.40 2.74 -25.17
CA THR A 189 32.91 1.46 -25.66
C THR A 189 32.88 1.39 -27.19
N LEU A 190 31.85 1.91 -27.84
CA LEU A 190 31.78 2.02 -29.29
C LEU A 190 32.94 2.86 -29.85
N ARG A 191 33.25 4.01 -29.22
CA ARG A 191 34.40 4.85 -29.63
C ARG A 191 35.71 4.10 -29.46
N ASN A 192 35.87 3.33 -28.39
CA ASN A 192 37.05 2.51 -28.16
C ASN A 192 37.21 1.43 -29.25
N TYR A 193 36.14 0.71 -29.59
CA TYR A 193 36.18 -0.31 -30.66
C TYR A 193 36.42 0.29 -32.05
N GLN A 194 35.89 1.48 -32.34
CA GLN A 194 36.18 2.19 -33.58
C GLN A 194 37.67 2.55 -33.71
N GLN A 195 38.30 2.97 -32.60
CA GLN A 195 39.74 3.23 -32.57
C GLN A 195 40.56 1.95 -32.75
N SER A 196 40.15 0.85 -32.07
CA SER A 196 40.79 -0.46 -32.24
C SER A 196 40.68 -0.99 -33.67
N TYR A 197 39.51 -0.87 -34.32
CA TYR A 197 39.33 -1.23 -35.72
C TYR A 197 40.22 -0.40 -36.66
N ALA A 198 40.22 0.94 -36.50
CA ALA A 198 41.05 1.83 -37.32
C ALA A 198 42.56 1.55 -37.14
N PHE A 199 42.96 1.08 -35.96
CA PHE A 199 44.33 0.63 -35.70
C PHE A 199 44.66 -0.66 -36.46
N VAL A 200 43.80 -1.68 -36.38
CA VAL A 200 43.97 -2.96 -37.09
C VAL A 200 43.95 -2.77 -38.62
N GLU A 201 43.09 -1.89 -39.13
CA GLU A 201 43.01 -1.53 -40.55
C GLU A 201 44.34 -0.95 -41.07
N LYS A 202 44.95 -0.03 -40.30
CA LYS A 202 46.28 0.52 -40.63
C LYS A 202 47.36 -0.56 -40.65
N GLN A 203 47.34 -1.49 -39.70
CA GLN A 203 48.29 -2.61 -39.68
C GLN A 203 48.08 -3.58 -40.85
N LEU A 204 46.83 -3.79 -41.30
CA LEU A 204 46.55 -4.63 -42.46
C LEU A 204 47.11 -4.02 -43.74
N LEU A 205 47.00 -2.70 -43.91
CA LEU A 205 47.57 -1.96 -45.05
C LEU A 205 49.10 -2.05 -45.13
N THR A 206 49.78 -2.27 -44.00
CA THR A 206 51.24 -2.48 -43.93
C THR A 206 51.63 -3.97 -43.89
N GLY A 207 50.68 -4.89 -44.06
CA GLY A 207 50.92 -6.34 -44.00
C GLY A 207 51.27 -6.87 -42.60
N SER A 208 51.04 -6.08 -41.55
CA SER A 208 51.37 -6.37 -40.15
C SER A 208 50.22 -7.00 -39.36
N SER A 209 49.07 -7.24 -39.98
CA SER A 209 47.90 -7.92 -39.41
C SER A 209 47.20 -8.77 -40.48
N ASN A 210 46.08 -9.41 -40.13
CA ASN A 210 45.31 -10.28 -41.03
C ASN A 210 43.81 -9.95 -41.04
N VAL A 211 43.09 -10.48 -42.02
CA VAL A 211 41.65 -10.21 -42.21
C VAL A 211 40.78 -10.71 -41.06
N LEU A 212 41.21 -11.77 -40.35
CA LEU A 212 40.48 -12.30 -39.18
C LEU A 212 40.47 -11.27 -38.05
N ALA A 213 41.60 -10.64 -37.74
CA ALA A 213 41.68 -9.58 -36.73
C ALA A 213 40.82 -8.36 -37.10
N LEU A 214 40.80 -7.99 -38.39
CA LEU A 214 39.98 -6.88 -38.88
C LEU A 214 38.48 -7.16 -38.70
N GLU A 215 38.02 -8.34 -39.11
CA GLU A 215 36.61 -8.73 -38.97
C GLU A 215 36.20 -8.95 -37.51
N GLN A 216 37.11 -9.43 -36.66
CA GLN A 216 36.91 -9.47 -35.21
C GLN A 216 36.67 -8.08 -34.60
N ALA A 217 37.49 -7.10 -34.97
CA ALA A 217 37.33 -5.71 -34.52
C ALA A 217 36.03 -5.08 -35.08
N ARG A 218 35.64 -5.43 -36.32
CA ARG A 218 34.37 -4.98 -36.93
C ARG A 218 33.15 -5.57 -36.22
N GLY A 219 33.19 -6.85 -35.86
CA GLY A 219 32.06 -7.54 -35.22
C GLY A 219 31.63 -6.91 -33.90
N VAL A 220 32.58 -6.51 -33.04
CA VAL A 220 32.26 -5.89 -31.74
C VAL A 220 31.74 -4.47 -31.82
N ILE A 221 32.02 -3.75 -32.92
CA ILE A 221 31.37 -2.47 -33.20
C ILE A 221 29.86 -2.69 -33.35
N GLU A 222 29.46 -3.68 -34.14
CA GLU A 222 28.04 -3.95 -34.41
C GLU A 222 27.31 -4.52 -33.20
N SER A 223 27.94 -5.39 -32.40
CA SER A 223 27.33 -5.84 -31.14
C SER A 223 27.15 -4.69 -30.15
N THR A 224 28.08 -3.73 -30.11
CA THR A 224 27.95 -2.54 -29.25
C THR A 224 26.88 -1.58 -29.75
N ARG A 225 26.71 -1.43 -31.07
CA ARG A 225 25.58 -0.66 -31.64
C ARG A 225 24.24 -1.27 -31.25
N SER A 226 24.15 -2.61 -31.25
CA SER A 226 22.96 -3.32 -30.75
C SER A 226 22.70 -3.02 -29.28
N ASP A 227 23.74 -3.05 -28.44
CA ASP A 227 23.63 -2.67 -27.02
C ASP A 227 23.20 -1.22 -26.82
N ILE A 228 23.73 -0.26 -27.59
CA ILE A 228 23.29 1.14 -27.55
C ILE A 228 21.79 1.26 -27.83
N ALA A 229 21.30 0.59 -28.88
CA ALA A 229 19.87 0.59 -29.22
C ALA A 229 19.02 -0.01 -28.10
N LYS A 230 19.49 -1.09 -27.46
CA LYS A 230 18.85 -1.69 -26.27
C LYS A 230 18.75 -0.69 -25.12
N ARG A 231 19.85 0.00 -24.77
CA ARG A 231 19.87 0.98 -23.66
C ARG A 231 19.02 2.21 -23.95
N GLN A 232 18.92 2.64 -25.21
CA GLN A 232 17.97 3.68 -25.62
C GLN A 232 16.51 3.25 -25.39
N GLY A 233 16.17 2.00 -25.71
CA GLY A 233 14.86 1.42 -25.42
C GLY A 233 14.56 1.37 -23.92
N GLU A 234 15.50 0.89 -23.11
CA GLU A 234 15.37 0.84 -21.65
C GLU A 234 15.21 2.24 -21.03
N LEU A 235 15.94 3.24 -21.53
CA LEU A 235 15.79 4.63 -21.09
C LEU A 235 14.39 5.17 -21.41
N ALA A 236 13.86 4.90 -22.60
CA ALA A 236 12.50 5.29 -22.97
C ALA A 236 11.46 4.59 -22.09
N GLN A 237 11.63 3.30 -21.79
CA GLN A 237 10.76 2.56 -20.87
C GLN A 237 10.81 3.13 -19.45
N ALA A 238 12.00 3.43 -18.93
CA ALA A 238 12.16 4.04 -17.61
C ALA A 238 11.49 5.42 -17.54
N ASN A 239 11.61 6.24 -18.58
CA ASN A 239 10.95 7.54 -18.68
C ASN A 239 9.41 7.41 -18.65
N ASN A 240 8.85 6.49 -19.43
CA ASN A 240 7.41 6.26 -19.47
C ASN A 240 6.88 5.74 -18.12
N ALA A 241 7.60 4.80 -17.49
CA ALA A 241 7.24 4.28 -16.17
C ALA A 241 7.29 5.38 -15.10
N LEU A 242 8.28 6.27 -15.16
CA LEU A 242 8.39 7.38 -14.22
C LEU A 242 7.23 8.37 -14.40
N GLN A 243 6.88 8.76 -15.64
CA GLN A 243 5.74 9.64 -15.90
C GLN A 243 4.40 9.04 -15.42
N LEU A 244 4.22 7.73 -15.58
CA LEU A 244 3.04 7.03 -15.05
C LEU A 244 2.94 7.17 -13.52
N LEU A 245 4.06 6.96 -12.81
CA LEU A 245 4.12 7.09 -11.35
C LEU A 245 3.94 8.55 -10.89
N LEU A 246 4.50 9.51 -11.62
CA LEU A 246 4.32 10.94 -11.31
C LEU A 246 2.87 11.39 -11.55
N GLY A 247 2.17 10.82 -12.53
CA GLY A 247 0.86 11.30 -12.95
C GLY A 247 0.94 12.65 -13.71
N SER A 248 2.12 12.98 -14.23
CA SER A 248 2.42 14.20 -14.99
C SER A 248 3.40 13.88 -16.13
N TYR A 249 3.43 14.75 -17.15
CA TYR A 249 4.24 14.58 -18.36
C TYR A 249 5.23 15.73 -18.56
N GLY A 250 5.69 16.31 -17.46
CA GLY A 250 6.70 17.37 -17.46
C GLY A 250 8.07 16.90 -17.95
N LYS A 251 9.03 17.83 -17.97
CA LYS A 251 10.41 17.54 -18.35
C LYS A 251 11.04 16.59 -17.32
N LEU A 252 11.52 15.44 -17.79
CA LEU A 252 12.19 14.45 -16.95
C LEU A 252 13.64 14.83 -16.61
N PRO A 253 14.21 14.27 -15.53
CA PRO A 253 15.62 14.48 -15.20
C PRO A 253 16.54 13.99 -16.32
N GLN A 254 17.58 14.76 -16.59
CA GLN A 254 18.70 14.35 -17.43
C GLN A 254 19.69 13.48 -16.62
N ALA A 255 20.65 12.85 -17.31
CA ALA A 255 21.70 12.06 -16.69
C ALA A 255 22.41 12.79 -15.53
N GLN A 256 22.72 12.04 -14.47
CA GLN A 256 23.44 12.51 -13.29
C GLN A 256 24.47 11.49 -12.85
N THR A 257 25.47 11.96 -12.12
CA THR A 257 26.35 11.09 -11.35
C THR A 257 25.60 10.64 -10.10
N VAL A 258 25.19 9.37 -10.09
CA VAL A 258 24.59 8.69 -8.94
C VAL A 258 25.63 7.78 -8.29
N ASN A 259 25.71 7.81 -6.96
CA ASN A 259 26.62 6.96 -6.20
C ASN A 259 25.95 6.49 -4.89
N SER A 260 26.68 5.76 -4.04
CA SER A 260 26.19 5.29 -2.74
C SER A 260 25.69 6.42 -1.84
N ASP A 261 26.19 7.64 -2.00
CA ASP A 261 25.88 8.78 -1.14
C ASP A 261 24.59 9.50 -1.55
N SER A 262 23.97 9.09 -2.68
CA SER A 262 22.64 9.54 -3.08
C SER A 262 21.54 9.14 -2.08
N LEU A 263 21.81 8.14 -1.21
CA LEU A 263 20.94 7.68 -0.14
C LEU A 263 21.68 7.72 1.21
N GLN A 264 20.98 8.12 2.27
CA GLN A 264 21.47 7.93 3.63
C GLN A 264 21.08 6.54 4.13
N SER A 265 21.93 5.55 3.80
CA SER A 265 21.68 4.13 4.17
C SER A 265 21.31 3.96 5.65
N VAL A 266 20.33 3.08 5.88
CA VAL A 266 19.75 2.86 7.20
C VAL A 266 20.78 2.18 8.12
N LYS A 267 21.12 2.84 9.23
CA LYS A 267 22.00 2.30 10.29
C LYS A 267 21.16 1.63 11.37
N LEU A 268 21.24 0.30 11.45
CA LEU A 268 20.45 -0.50 12.38
C LEU A 268 21.27 -0.91 13.62
N PRO A 269 20.67 -0.93 14.82
CA PRO A 269 21.26 -1.60 15.98
C PRO A 269 21.43 -3.11 15.71
N ALA A 270 22.47 -3.71 16.29
CA ALA A 270 22.76 -5.14 16.12
C ALA A 270 21.64 -6.07 16.66
N GLY A 271 20.87 -5.62 17.65
CA GLY A 271 19.73 -6.33 18.23
C GLY A 271 18.40 -5.67 17.92
N LEU A 272 18.12 -5.31 16.66
CA LEU A 272 16.84 -4.69 16.31
C LEU A 272 15.66 -5.62 16.64
N SER A 273 14.75 -5.11 17.46
CA SER A 273 13.52 -5.78 17.89
C SER A 273 12.54 -5.94 16.72
N SER A 274 11.97 -7.13 16.54
CA SER A 274 10.93 -7.41 15.53
C SER A 274 9.66 -6.57 15.72
N GLN A 275 9.50 -5.97 16.90
CA GLN A 275 8.39 -5.10 17.28
C GLN A 275 8.34 -3.84 16.43
N ILE A 276 9.43 -3.44 15.77
CA ILE A 276 9.43 -2.37 14.77
C ILE A 276 8.42 -2.62 13.64
N LEU A 277 8.17 -3.89 13.30
CA LEU A 277 7.22 -4.26 12.26
C LEU A 277 5.80 -3.80 12.60
N LEU A 278 5.45 -3.75 13.89
CA LEU A 278 4.12 -3.29 14.35
C LEU A 278 3.87 -1.81 14.02
N GLN A 279 4.90 -1.06 13.63
CA GLN A 279 4.76 0.31 13.14
C GLN A 279 4.41 0.40 11.65
N ARG A 280 4.42 -0.73 10.91
CA ARG A 280 4.09 -0.70 9.48
C ARG A 280 2.59 -0.53 9.28
N PRO A 281 2.16 0.34 8.33
CA PRO A 281 0.73 0.55 8.11
C PRO A 281 -0.04 -0.69 7.63
N ASP A 282 0.59 -1.61 6.90
CA ASP A 282 -0.05 -2.86 6.48
C ASP A 282 -0.35 -3.82 7.65
N ILE A 283 0.41 -3.72 8.74
CA ILE A 283 0.16 -4.48 9.99
C ILE A 283 -0.88 -3.75 10.85
N MET A 284 -0.84 -2.42 10.93
CA MET A 284 -1.87 -1.64 11.62
C MET A 284 -3.24 -1.78 10.92
N GLU A 285 -3.28 -1.84 9.59
CA GLU A 285 -4.48 -2.16 8.80
C GLU A 285 -5.09 -3.49 9.24
N ALA A 286 -4.26 -4.54 9.34
CA ALA A 286 -4.71 -5.87 9.78
C ALA A 286 -5.16 -5.89 11.25
N GLU A 287 -4.52 -5.09 12.13
CA GLU A 287 -4.93 -4.93 13.52
C GLU A 287 -6.32 -4.29 13.63
N HIS A 288 -6.58 -3.23 12.86
CA HIS A 288 -7.90 -2.60 12.80
C HIS A 288 -8.96 -3.53 12.17
N ALA A 289 -8.61 -4.29 11.13
CA ALA A 289 -9.50 -5.30 10.56
C ALA A 289 -9.88 -6.40 11.57
N LEU A 290 -8.95 -6.81 12.43
CA LEU A 290 -9.23 -7.73 13.54
C LEU A 290 -10.16 -7.11 14.59
N MET A 291 -9.97 -5.83 14.93
CA MET A 291 -10.89 -5.11 15.82
C MET A 291 -12.30 -4.98 15.21
N ALA A 292 -12.42 -4.77 13.91
CA ALA A 292 -13.71 -4.77 13.21
C ALA A 292 -14.41 -6.13 13.30
N ALA A 293 -13.65 -7.22 13.16
CA ALA A 293 -14.18 -8.58 13.33
C ALA A 293 -14.66 -8.86 14.77
N ASN A 294 -13.94 -8.37 15.78
CA ASN A 294 -14.38 -8.44 17.18
C ASN A 294 -15.71 -7.69 17.39
N ALA A 295 -15.84 -6.48 16.83
CA ALA A 295 -17.09 -5.73 16.90
C ALA A 295 -18.26 -6.50 16.22
N ASN A 296 -18.02 -7.12 15.07
CA ASN A 296 -19.02 -7.96 14.39
C ASN A 296 -19.49 -9.17 15.23
N ILE A 297 -18.62 -9.78 16.04
CA ILE A 297 -19.02 -10.82 17.01
C ILE A 297 -20.01 -10.23 18.02
N GLY A 298 -19.75 -9.02 18.54
CA GLY A 298 -20.66 -8.33 19.46
C GLY A 298 -22.05 -8.10 18.85
N ALA A 299 -22.11 -7.68 17.59
CA ALA A 299 -23.36 -7.51 16.86
C ALA A 299 -24.10 -8.84 16.64
N ALA A 300 -23.37 -9.93 16.33
CA ALA A 300 -23.97 -11.26 16.16
C ALA A 300 -24.49 -11.85 17.48
N ARG A 301 -23.76 -11.66 18.59
CA ARG A 301 -24.20 -12.06 19.94
C ARG A 301 -25.46 -11.31 20.36
N ALA A 302 -25.57 -10.02 20.04
CA ALA A 302 -26.75 -9.22 20.34
C ALA A 302 -28.01 -9.72 19.62
N ALA A 303 -27.90 -10.45 18.51
CA ALA A 303 -29.05 -11.00 17.78
C ALA A 303 -29.80 -12.13 18.53
N PHE A 304 -29.21 -12.68 19.61
CA PHE A 304 -29.88 -13.62 20.50
C PHE A 304 -30.72 -12.94 21.57
N PHE A 305 -30.53 -11.64 21.79
CA PHE A 305 -31.21 -10.88 22.83
C PHE A 305 -32.44 -10.17 22.27
N PRO A 306 -33.39 -9.76 23.15
CA PRO A 306 -34.52 -8.96 22.73
C PRO A 306 -34.10 -7.62 22.12
N SER A 307 -34.77 -7.22 21.03
CA SER A 307 -34.67 -5.86 20.50
C SER A 307 -35.88 -5.04 20.95
N ILE A 308 -35.61 -3.80 21.38
CA ILE A 308 -36.65 -2.86 21.81
C ILE A 308 -36.62 -1.67 20.86
N SER A 309 -37.73 -1.44 20.18
CA SER A 309 -37.94 -0.31 19.29
C SER A 309 -39.09 0.57 19.80
N LEU A 310 -38.98 1.86 19.51
CA LEU A 310 -39.98 2.84 19.85
C LEU A 310 -40.46 3.54 18.59
N THR A 311 -41.76 3.48 18.33
CA THR A 311 -42.39 4.28 17.29
C THR A 311 -43.39 5.26 17.89
N SER A 312 -43.38 6.49 17.39
CA SER A 312 -44.39 7.49 17.73
C SER A 312 -44.81 8.20 16.47
N GLU A 313 -46.11 8.46 16.33
CA GLU A 313 -46.69 8.96 15.10
C GLU A 313 -47.73 10.03 15.41
N ILE A 314 -47.76 11.07 14.59
CA ILE A 314 -48.88 12.00 14.47
C ILE A 314 -49.48 11.77 13.09
N SER A 315 -50.75 11.42 13.02
CA SER A 315 -51.41 11.10 11.76
C SER A 315 -52.75 11.81 11.62
N THR A 316 -53.21 11.94 10.39
CA THR A 316 -54.57 12.38 10.08
C THR A 316 -55.21 11.43 9.09
N ALA A 317 -56.54 11.29 9.16
CA ALA A 317 -57.32 10.48 8.23
C ALA A 317 -58.65 11.18 7.90
N SER A 318 -59.04 11.18 6.62
CA SER A 318 -60.25 11.86 6.14
C SER A 318 -60.72 11.32 4.79
N SER A 319 -62.05 11.22 4.62
CA SER A 319 -62.67 10.86 3.33
C SER A 319 -62.54 11.95 2.26
N ASP A 320 -62.26 13.18 2.67
CA ASP A 320 -62.11 14.37 1.82
C ASP A 320 -60.81 15.12 2.10
N LEU A 321 -60.19 15.68 1.05
CA LEU A 321 -58.93 16.44 1.16
C LEU A 321 -59.07 17.73 2.00
N SER A 322 -60.25 18.35 1.98
CA SER A 322 -60.51 19.64 2.63
C SER A 322 -60.43 19.56 4.15
N SER A 323 -60.76 18.41 4.74
CA SER A 323 -60.68 18.16 6.18
C SER A 323 -59.41 17.42 6.62
N LEU A 324 -58.52 17.05 5.69
CA LEU A 324 -57.37 16.19 5.96
C LEU A 324 -56.40 16.75 7.00
N PHE A 325 -56.20 18.07 7.05
CA PHE A 325 -55.31 18.73 8.02
C PHE A 325 -56.07 19.41 9.17
N ASN A 326 -57.37 19.15 9.32
CA ASN A 326 -58.12 19.65 10.47
C ASN A 326 -57.68 18.90 11.72
N ALA A 327 -57.57 19.62 12.84
CA ALA A 327 -57.23 19.02 14.14
C ALA A 327 -58.23 17.92 14.56
N SER A 328 -59.48 17.99 14.10
CA SER A 328 -60.52 16.98 14.32
C SER A 328 -60.25 15.64 13.64
N SER A 329 -59.43 15.63 12.59
CA SER A 329 -59.01 14.43 11.84
C SER A 329 -57.67 13.88 12.34
N GLY A 330 -57.05 14.55 13.33
CA GLY A 330 -55.73 14.22 13.86
C GLY A 330 -55.73 13.20 14.98
N MET A 331 -54.71 12.34 14.99
CA MET A 331 -54.45 11.30 15.97
C MET A 331 -52.97 11.33 16.36
N TRP A 332 -52.66 10.94 17.60
CA TRP A 332 -51.29 10.69 18.03
C TRP A 332 -51.18 9.27 18.58
N ASN A 333 -50.01 8.69 18.42
CA ASN A 333 -49.74 7.31 18.78
C ASN A 333 -48.32 7.14 19.35
N PHE A 334 -48.17 6.18 20.26
CA PHE A 334 -46.90 5.82 20.90
C PHE A 334 -46.89 4.31 21.13
N ILE A 335 -46.07 3.60 20.35
CA ILE A 335 -46.00 2.13 20.35
C ILE A 335 -44.56 1.71 20.68
N PRO A 336 -44.28 1.38 21.95
CA PRO A 336 -43.09 0.61 22.28
C PRO A 336 -43.30 -0.84 21.85
N LYS A 337 -42.31 -1.42 21.16
CA LYS A 337 -42.32 -2.81 20.69
C LYS A 337 -41.09 -3.54 21.21
N ILE A 338 -41.28 -4.77 21.68
CA ILE A 338 -40.20 -5.70 22.02
C ILE A 338 -40.32 -6.95 21.17
N GLU A 339 -39.24 -7.35 20.52
CA GLU A 339 -39.15 -8.60 19.77
C GLU A 339 -38.18 -9.55 20.47
N ILE A 340 -38.64 -10.76 20.78
CA ILE A 340 -37.86 -11.77 21.50
C ILE A 340 -37.68 -12.99 20.57
N PRO A 341 -36.47 -13.25 20.05
CA PRO A 341 -36.21 -14.47 19.29
C PRO A 341 -36.25 -15.69 20.23
N ILE A 342 -37.16 -16.63 19.97
CA ILE A 342 -37.29 -17.87 20.77
C ILE A 342 -36.68 -19.06 20.04
N PHE A 343 -37.06 -19.27 18.77
CA PHE A 343 -36.56 -20.36 17.96
C PHE A 343 -36.45 -19.92 16.49
N ASN A 344 -35.24 -20.00 15.93
CA ASN A 344 -34.94 -19.60 14.55
C ASN A 344 -34.16 -20.69 13.79
N ALA A 345 -34.36 -21.98 14.13
CA ALA A 345 -33.74 -23.13 13.47
C ALA A 345 -32.21 -23.03 13.25
N GLY A 346 -31.49 -22.48 14.24
CA GLY A 346 -30.03 -22.32 14.17
C GLY A 346 -29.53 -21.09 13.40
N ARG A 347 -30.41 -20.22 12.87
CA ARG A 347 -30.02 -19.01 12.12
C ARG A 347 -29.07 -18.09 12.90
N ASN A 348 -29.38 -17.81 14.16
CA ASN A 348 -28.56 -16.92 15.00
C ASN A 348 -27.23 -17.59 15.37
N GLN A 349 -27.23 -18.90 15.61
CA GLN A 349 -26.01 -19.67 15.87
C GLN A 349 -25.08 -19.65 14.65
N ALA A 350 -25.58 -20.00 13.47
CA ALA A 350 -24.77 -19.99 12.26
C ALA A 350 -24.21 -18.58 11.94
N ASN A 351 -24.97 -17.51 12.21
CA ASN A 351 -24.49 -16.14 12.01
C ASN A 351 -23.39 -15.76 13.02
N LEU A 352 -23.47 -16.24 14.26
CA LEU A 352 -22.40 -16.09 15.25
C LEU A 352 -21.17 -16.89 14.85
N ASP A 353 -21.33 -18.15 14.44
CA ASP A 353 -20.23 -19.01 13.98
C ASP A 353 -19.49 -18.35 12.80
N ILE A 354 -20.21 -17.73 11.86
CA ILE A 354 -19.62 -16.94 10.76
C ILE A 354 -18.79 -15.77 11.29
N ALA A 355 -19.28 -15.03 12.27
CA ALA A 355 -18.56 -13.90 12.85
C ALA A 355 -17.27 -14.35 13.57
N GLU A 356 -17.33 -15.46 14.31
CA GLU A 356 -16.18 -16.05 14.99
C GLU A 356 -15.15 -16.60 14.00
N ILE A 357 -15.57 -17.30 12.95
CA ILE A 357 -14.66 -17.79 11.90
C ILE A 357 -14.01 -16.62 11.15
N ARG A 358 -14.73 -15.53 10.87
CA ARG A 358 -14.15 -14.32 10.26
C ARG A 358 -13.13 -13.66 11.16
N GLN A 359 -13.35 -13.63 12.46
CA GLN A 359 -12.37 -13.13 13.43
C GLN A 359 -11.10 -14.00 13.44
N GLN A 360 -11.24 -15.32 13.40
CA GLN A 360 -10.10 -16.24 13.25
C GLN A 360 -9.34 -16.01 11.94
N GLN A 361 -10.04 -15.74 10.83
CA GLN A 361 -9.42 -15.35 9.56
C GLN A 361 -8.64 -14.04 9.70
N SER A 362 -9.15 -13.05 10.42
CA SER A 362 -8.44 -11.79 10.70
C SER A 362 -7.19 -12.00 11.56
N VAL A 363 -7.21 -12.92 12.52
CA VAL A 363 -6.01 -13.31 13.29
C VAL A 363 -4.94 -13.87 12.36
N VAL A 364 -5.30 -14.85 11.52
CA VAL A 364 -4.37 -15.44 10.55
C VAL A 364 -3.86 -14.40 9.55
N ASN A 365 -4.71 -13.48 9.10
CA ASN A 365 -4.29 -12.40 8.21
C ASN A 365 -3.26 -11.48 8.87
N TYR A 366 -3.47 -11.09 10.12
CA TYR A 366 -2.51 -10.32 10.92
C TYR A 366 -1.17 -11.07 11.06
N GLU A 367 -1.21 -12.38 11.33
CA GLU A 367 -0.01 -13.20 11.42
C GLU A 367 0.76 -13.27 10.09
N GLN A 368 0.05 -13.46 8.98
CA GLN A 368 0.63 -13.46 7.63
C GLN A 368 1.29 -12.13 7.28
N LYS A 369 0.68 -10.99 7.65
CA LYS A 369 1.28 -9.67 7.42
C LYS A 369 2.58 -9.50 8.17
N ILE A 370 2.64 -9.94 9.44
CA ILE A 370 3.88 -9.90 10.23
C ILE A 370 4.96 -10.83 9.65
N GLN A 371 4.60 -12.06 9.26
CA GLN A 371 5.56 -13.00 8.67
C GLN A 371 6.14 -12.51 7.35
N ASN A 372 5.31 -11.94 6.48
CA ASN A 372 5.76 -11.34 5.23
C ASN A 372 6.67 -10.12 5.49
N ALA A 373 6.27 -9.23 6.39
CA ALA A 373 7.09 -8.07 6.78
C ALA A 373 8.44 -8.50 7.37
N PHE A 374 8.46 -9.55 8.18
CA PHE A 374 9.69 -10.11 8.73
C PHE A 374 10.60 -10.67 7.64
N LYS A 375 10.04 -11.42 6.68
CA LYS A 375 10.76 -11.93 5.51
C LYS A 375 11.37 -10.81 4.68
N GLU A 376 10.60 -9.76 4.37
CA GLU A 376 11.08 -8.62 3.58
C GLU A 376 12.30 -7.95 4.22
N VAL A 377 12.27 -7.72 5.54
CA VAL A 377 13.41 -7.14 6.26
C VAL A 377 14.60 -8.10 6.28
N ALA A 378 14.38 -9.38 6.59
CA ALA A 378 15.45 -10.39 6.63
C ALA A 378 16.15 -10.56 5.27
N ASP A 379 15.37 -10.67 4.19
CA ASP A 379 15.89 -10.78 2.82
C ASP A 379 16.68 -9.53 2.43
N ALA A 380 16.19 -8.32 2.75
CA ALA A 380 16.88 -7.07 2.45
C ALA A 380 18.19 -6.90 3.23
N LEU A 381 18.27 -7.38 4.48
CA LEU A 381 19.50 -7.38 5.26
C LEU A 381 20.54 -8.36 4.70
N ALA A 382 20.12 -9.57 4.34
CA ALA A 382 21.00 -10.54 3.71
C ALA A 382 21.51 -10.05 2.34
N LEU A 383 20.62 -9.45 1.55
CA LEU A 383 20.95 -8.92 0.23
C LEU A 383 21.90 -7.71 0.31
N ARG A 384 21.76 -6.85 1.33
CA ARG A 384 22.71 -5.75 1.60
C ARG A 384 24.14 -6.27 1.73
N GLN A 385 24.36 -7.31 2.54
CA GLN A 385 25.69 -7.91 2.71
C GLN A 385 26.20 -8.52 1.40
N SER A 386 25.36 -9.35 0.76
CA SER A 386 25.71 -10.02 -0.50
C SER A 386 26.11 -9.04 -1.62
N LEU A 387 25.35 -7.95 -1.79
CA LEU A 387 25.64 -6.94 -2.82
C LEU A 387 26.93 -6.18 -2.54
N ASN A 388 27.23 -5.85 -1.28
CA ASN A 388 28.47 -5.17 -0.92
C ASN A 388 29.70 -6.06 -1.22
N ASP A 389 29.62 -7.36 -0.92
CA ASP A 389 30.69 -8.31 -1.19
C ASP A 389 30.90 -8.50 -2.71
N GLN A 390 29.81 -8.62 -3.47
CA GLN A 390 29.85 -8.70 -4.93
C GLN A 390 30.45 -7.44 -5.57
N ILE A 391 30.01 -6.25 -5.14
CA ILE A 391 30.54 -4.98 -5.66
C ILE A 391 32.05 -4.86 -5.39
N SER A 392 32.50 -5.21 -4.17
CA SER A 392 33.93 -5.18 -3.82
C SER A 392 34.76 -6.17 -4.66
N ALA A 393 34.24 -7.37 -4.90
CA ALA A 393 34.89 -8.35 -5.78
C ALA A 393 34.93 -7.87 -7.24
N GLN A 394 33.82 -7.34 -7.74
CA GLN A 394 33.69 -6.89 -9.12
C GLN A 394 34.56 -5.66 -9.43
N GLN A 395 34.77 -4.77 -8.45
CA GLN A 395 35.71 -3.66 -8.56
C GLN A 395 37.17 -4.14 -8.70
N ARG A 396 37.58 -5.13 -7.90
CA ARG A 396 38.91 -5.75 -8.01
C ARG A 396 39.08 -6.47 -9.35
N TYR A 397 38.05 -7.17 -9.82
CA TYR A 397 38.05 -7.83 -11.12
C TYR A 397 38.18 -6.82 -12.27
N LEU A 398 37.44 -5.71 -12.21
CA LEU A 398 37.53 -4.62 -13.18
C LEU A 398 38.95 -4.04 -13.26
N ALA A 399 39.59 -3.77 -12.12
CA ALA A 399 40.96 -3.28 -12.07
C ALA A 399 41.95 -4.27 -12.69
N SER A 400 41.78 -5.58 -12.44
CA SER A 400 42.58 -6.63 -13.06
C SER A 400 42.41 -6.66 -14.58
N LEU A 401 41.17 -6.59 -15.08
CA LEU A 401 40.88 -6.62 -16.53
C LEU A 401 41.47 -5.41 -17.27
N GLN A 402 41.51 -4.24 -16.63
CA GLN A 402 42.17 -3.06 -17.20
C GLN A 402 43.67 -3.31 -17.43
N ILE A 403 44.35 -3.97 -16.47
CA ILE A 403 45.76 -4.35 -16.61
C ILE A 403 45.91 -5.39 -17.72
N THR A 404 45.05 -6.43 -17.74
CA THR A 404 45.06 -7.47 -18.79
C THR A 404 44.93 -6.87 -20.18
N LEU A 405 43.99 -5.94 -20.38
CA LEU A 405 43.79 -5.27 -21.67
C LEU A 405 45.03 -4.50 -22.12
N GLN A 406 45.68 -3.75 -21.21
CA GLN A 406 46.90 -3.02 -21.52
C GLN A 406 48.05 -3.96 -21.94
N ARG A 407 48.19 -5.11 -21.26
CA ARG A 407 49.21 -6.11 -21.58
C ARG A 407 48.92 -6.82 -22.90
N ALA A 408 47.67 -7.21 -23.15
CA ALA A 408 47.25 -7.84 -24.39
C ALA A 408 47.51 -6.95 -25.60
N ARG A 409 47.19 -5.65 -25.49
CA ARG A 409 47.48 -4.66 -26.55
C ARG A 409 48.97 -4.57 -26.85
N ALA A 410 49.82 -4.49 -25.81
CA ALA A 410 51.27 -4.42 -26.00
C ALA A 410 51.84 -5.68 -26.67
N LEU A 411 51.44 -6.87 -26.23
CA LEU A 411 51.89 -8.14 -26.82
C LEU A 411 51.42 -8.31 -28.27
N TYR A 412 50.17 -7.93 -28.56
CA TYR A 412 49.60 -7.97 -29.92
C TYR A 412 50.37 -7.06 -30.89
N GLN A 413 50.68 -5.84 -30.47
CA GLN A 413 51.42 -4.88 -31.30
C GLN A 413 52.83 -5.35 -31.68
N HIS A 414 53.44 -6.23 -30.87
CA HIS A 414 54.74 -6.83 -31.15
C HIS A 414 54.64 -8.22 -31.82
N GLY A 415 53.43 -8.67 -32.19
CA GLY A 415 53.21 -9.95 -32.84
C GLY A 415 53.41 -11.17 -31.93
N ALA A 416 53.45 -10.99 -30.62
CA ALA A 416 53.67 -12.09 -29.66
C ALA A 416 52.40 -12.92 -29.39
N VAL A 417 51.22 -12.35 -29.63
CA VAL A 417 49.91 -13.00 -29.44
C VAL A 417 48.94 -12.62 -30.55
N SER A 418 47.85 -13.39 -30.70
CA SER A 418 46.77 -13.07 -31.63
C SER A 418 45.88 -11.91 -31.15
N TYR A 419 45.10 -11.29 -32.05
CA TYR A 419 44.16 -10.23 -31.68
C TYR A 419 43.03 -10.71 -30.75
N LEU A 420 42.79 -12.03 -30.68
CA LEU A 420 41.79 -12.62 -29.80
C LEU A 420 42.00 -12.24 -28.33
N GLU A 421 43.27 -12.13 -27.88
CA GLU A 421 43.60 -11.74 -26.51
C GLU A 421 43.15 -10.31 -26.17
N VAL A 422 43.26 -9.40 -27.14
CA VAL A 422 42.79 -8.01 -26.99
C VAL A 422 41.26 -8.01 -26.95
N LEU A 423 40.64 -8.71 -27.90
CA LEU A 423 39.19 -8.77 -28.02
C LEU A 423 38.53 -9.36 -26.77
N ASP A 424 39.07 -10.45 -26.23
CA ASP A 424 38.55 -11.11 -25.03
C ASP A 424 38.66 -10.20 -23.80
N ALA A 425 39.80 -9.51 -23.63
CA ALA A 425 39.99 -8.54 -22.56
C ALA A 425 39.03 -7.34 -22.69
N GLU A 426 38.81 -6.80 -23.89
CA GLU A 426 37.85 -5.70 -24.11
C GLU A 426 36.40 -6.13 -23.83
N ARG A 427 36.00 -7.32 -24.29
CA ARG A 427 34.66 -7.88 -24.04
C ARG A 427 34.41 -8.12 -22.56
N SER A 428 35.36 -8.74 -21.87
CA SER A 428 35.30 -8.99 -20.44
C SER A 428 35.25 -7.68 -19.63
N LEU A 429 36.04 -6.67 -20.03
CA LEU A 429 36.02 -5.36 -19.40
C LEU A 429 34.67 -4.66 -19.57
N PHE A 430 34.11 -4.68 -20.78
CA PHE A 430 32.81 -4.06 -21.06
C PHE A 430 31.68 -4.75 -20.29
N ALA A 431 31.61 -6.08 -20.32
CA ALA A 431 30.62 -6.84 -19.55
C ALA A 431 30.72 -6.56 -18.05
N THR A 432 31.95 -6.51 -17.50
CA THR A 432 32.19 -6.22 -16.09
C THR A 432 31.74 -4.80 -15.71
N ARG A 433 31.95 -3.80 -16.57
CA ARG A 433 31.43 -2.43 -16.34
C ARG A 433 29.90 -2.41 -16.28
N GLN A 434 29.23 -3.13 -17.18
CA GLN A 434 27.76 -3.24 -17.17
C GLN A 434 27.26 -3.90 -15.89
N THR A 435 27.82 -5.05 -15.50
CA THR A 435 27.46 -5.75 -14.25
C THR A 435 27.69 -4.88 -13.01
N LEU A 436 28.78 -4.10 -12.97
CA LEU A 436 29.04 -3.23 -11.83
C LEU A 436 27.97 -2.13 -11.70
N LEU A 437 27.48 -1.57 -12.81
CA LEU A 437 26.36 -0.62 -12.79
C LEU A 437 25.07 -1.28 -12.29
N ASP A 438 24.77 -2.49 -12.77
CA ASP A 438 23.58 -3.25 -12.35
C ASP A 438 23.62 -3.59 -10.85
N LEU A 439 24.79 -3.98 -10.33
CA LEU A 439 24.97 -4.25 -8.89
C LEU A 439 24.82 -2.99 -8.04
N ASN A 440 25.33 -1.84 -8.50
CA ASN A 440 25.14 -0.58 -7.79
C ASN A 440 23.67 -0.17 -7.76
N TYR A 441 22.94 -0.35 -8.87
CA TYR A 441 21.49 -0.13 -8.91
C TYR A 441 20.75 -1.08 -7.95
N ALA A 442 21.06 -2.38 -7.99
CA ALA A 442 20.47 -3.37 -7.09
C ALA A 442 20.70 -3.01 -5.61
N ARG A 443 21.88 -2.45 -5.27
CA ARG A 443 22.14 -1.94 -3.92
C ARG A 443 21.21 -0.78 -3.55
N GLN A 444 21.02 0.20 -4.44
CA GLN A 444 20.08 1.31 -4.16
C GLN A 444 18.65 0.82 -3.97
N VAL A 445 18.20 -0.09 -4.84
CA VAL A 445 16.87 -0.71 -4.72
C VAL A 445 16.73 -1.42 -3.38
N ASN A 446 17.73 -2.19 -2.96
CA ASN A 446 17.70 -2.90 -1.68
C ASN A 446 17.66 -1.95 -0.48
N GLU A 447 18.42 -0.86 -0.51
CA GLU A 447 18.39 0.17 0.55
C GLU A 447 17.01 0.83 0.67
N ILE A 448 16.37 1.13 -0.47
CA ILE A 448 15.02 1.69 -0.52
C ILE A 448 14.00 0.68 0.00
N SER A 449 14.10 -0.58 -0.42
CA SER A 449 13.24 -1.67 0.03
C SER A 449 13.36 -1.92 1.53
N LEU A 450 14.58 -1.92 2.08
CA LEU A 450 14.80 -2.05 3.52
C LEU A 450 14.18 -0.88 4.29
N TYR A 451 14.38 0.35 3.81
CA TYR A 451 13.77 1.54 4.42
C TYR A 451 12.24 1.43 4.43
N ALA A 452 11.62 1.07 3.29
CA ALA A 452 10.17 0.88 3.19
C ALA A 452 9.67 -0.27 4.06
N ALA A 453 10.38 -1.40 4.11
CA ALA A 453 10.02 -2.59 4.88
C ALA A 453 10.08 -2.36 6.40
N LEU A 454 10.90 -1.41 6.86
CA LEU A 454 10.94 -0.94 8.25
C LEU A 454 9.84 0.08 8.60
N GLY A 455 8.86 0.26 7.70
CA GLY A 455 7.77 1.21 7.84
C GLY A 455 7.98 2.53 7.10
N GLY A 456 9.13 2.74 6.45
CA GLY A 456 9.47 3.99 5.77
C GLY A 456 9.39 5.20 6.70
N GLY A 457 9.20 6.38 6.11
CA GLY A 457 9.02 7.63 6.83
C GLY A 457 7.85 8.39 6.24
N TRP A 458 6.68 8.28 6.87
CA TRP A 458 5.47 9.04 6.51
C TRP A 458 5.34 10.35 7.28
N GLN A 459 6.04 10.48 8.42
CA GLN A 459 6.19 11.74 9.15
C GLN A 459 7.22 12.62 8.42
N GLN A 460 6.87 13.89 8.20
CA GLN A 460 7.62 14.81 7.34
C GLN A 460 8.99 15.18 7.86
#